data_AF-X0SDS3-F1
#
_entry.id   AF-X0SDS3-F1
#
_cell.length_a   1.000
_cell.length_b   1.000
_cell.length_c   1.000
_cell.angle_alpha   90.00
_cell.angle_beta   90.00
_cell.angle_gamma   90.00
#
_symmetry.space_group_name_H-M   'P 1'
#
loop_
_entity.id
_entity.type
_entity.pdbx_description
1 polymer ?
#
loop_
_entity_poly.entity_id
_entity_poly.type
_entity_poly.pdbx_seq_one_letter_code
_entity_poly.pdbx_strand_id
1 'polypeptide(L)'
;MDYYPKSAIGCFIISGDWDEEALVGLKEKSGAWFLVGLQIGDYDFERLDIMEGVVKCQPDEVNEVIRMLDVKSASTFIGIDVVDIKSLFECGSLFQFIQVSAKGESETDLIKVTTHNLVDQLSTARNTKALFIGMESVQSLPLEAFAYISEAVESLLSNDDASIYYRSSMTDEPHCFRLKALYAEE
;
A
#
# COMPACT_ATOMS: atom_id res chain seq x y z
N MET A 1 -9.96 -0.53 -30.28
CA MET A 1 -10.46 -1.38 -29.18
C MET A 1 -9.38 -1.35 -28.14
N ASP A 2 -9.64 -0.71 -27.00
CA ASP A 2 -8.62 -0.50 -25.97
C ASP A 2 -8.27 -1.84 -25.33
N TYR A 3 -6.97 -2.16 -25.31
CA TYR A 3 -6.45 -3.39 -24.73
C TYR A 3 -6.00 -3.13 -23.30
N TYR A 4 -6.66 -3.77 -22.35
CA TYR A 4 -6.25 -3.75 -20.94
C TYR A 4 -5.49 -5.04 -20.63
N PRO A 5 -4.26 -4.96 -20.07
CA PRO A 5 -3.57 -6.16 -19.63
C PRO A 5 -4.34 -6.83 -18.49
N LYS A 6 -4.32 -8.17 -18.46
CA LYS A 6 -4.96 -8.92 -17.37
C LYS A 6 -4.31 -8.58 -16.03
N SER A 7 -5.10 -8.05 -15.11
CA SER A 7 -4.68 -7.75 -13.74
C SER A 7 -5.58 -8.49 -12.76
N ALA A 8 -5.04 -8.91 -11.62
CA ALA A 8 -5.87 -9.41 -10.53
C ALA A 8 -6.58 -8.26 -9.80
N ILE A 9 -5.94 -7.09 -9.76
CA ILE A 9 -6.42 -5.88 -9.08
C ILE A 9 -6.45 -4.74 -10.09
N GLY A 10 -7.62 -4.13 -10.30
CA GLY A 10 -7.77 -2.96 -11.17
C GLY A 10 -7.70 -1.69 -10.34
N CYS A 11 -6.72 -0.82 -10.60
CA CYS A 11 -6.66 0.50 -9.97
C CYS A 11 -7.21 1.57 -10.94
N PHE A 12 -7.95 2.53 -10.41
CA PHE A 12 -8.41 3.68 -11.18
C PHE A 12 -8.38 4.95 -10.32
N ILE A 13 -8.04 6.08 -10.92
CA ILE A 13 -8.10 7.39 -10.24
C ILE A 13 -9.58 7.72 -10.01
N ILE A 14 -9.95 8.34 -8.89
CA ILE A 14 -11.31 8.82 -8.63
C ILE A 14 -11.49 10.24 -9.23
N SER A 15 -12.73 10.61 -9.60
CA SER A 15 -13.21 11.85 -10.21
C SER A 15 -14.70 11.99 -9.86
N GLY A 16 -15.26 13.19 -9.96
CA GLY A 16 -16.66 13.43 -9.58
C GLY A 16 -17.70 12.82 -10.51
N ASP A 17 -17.33 12.48 -11.75
CA ASP A 17 -18.27 12.15 -12.84
C ASP A 17 -18.20 10.66 -13.24
N TRP A 18 -18.02 9.72 -12.30
CA TRP A 18 -17.92 8.31 -12.65
C TRP A 18 -19.23 7.70 -13.13
N ASP A 19 -19.08 6.89 -14.16
CA ASP A 19 -20.11 5.98 -14.66
C ASP A 19 -19.85 4.58 -14.11
N GLU A 20 -20.78 4.08 -13.29
CA GLU A 20 -20.71 2.73 -12.72
C GLU A 20 -20.64 1.65 -13.82
N GLU A 21 -21.36 1.83 -14.95
CA GLU A 21 -21.31 0.90 -16.08
C GLU A 21 -19.91 0.87 -16.71
N ALA A 22 -19.21 2.01 -16.74
CA ALA A 22 -17.84 2.07 -17.24
C ALA A 22 -16.87 1.29 -16.33
N LEU A 23 -17.06 1.33 -15.01
CA LEU A 23 -16.25 0.56 -14.06
C LEU A 23 -16.55 -0.94 -14.13
N VAL A 24 -17.81 -1.34 -14.30
CA VAL A 24 -18.18 -2.74 -14.59
C VAL A 24 -17.47 -3.20 -15.86
N GLY A 25 -17.56 -2.42 -16.94
CA GLY A 25 -16.89 -2.72 -18.20
C GLY A 25 -15.37 -2.80 -18.07
N LEU A 26 -14.76 -1.97 -17.21
CA LEU A 26 -13.31 -2.04 -16.91
C LEU A 26 -12.96 -3.34 -16.19
N LYS A 27 -13.73 -3.74 -15.16
CA LYS A 27 -13.54 -4.99 -14.41
C LYS A 27 -13.61 -6.20 -15.34
N GLU A 28 -14.62 -6.24 -16.21
CA GLU A 28 -14.79 -7.31 -17.20
C GLU A 28 -13.67 -7.35 -18.24
N LYS A 29 -13.29 -6.21 -18.83
CA LYS A 29 -12.24 -6.13 -19.86
C LYS A 29 -10.86 -6.49 -19.32
N SER A 30 -10.54 -6.05 -18.10
CA SER A 30 -9.26 -6.34 -17.44
C SER A 30 -9.22 -7.72 -16.79
N GLY A 31 -10.38 -8.37 -16.59
CA GLY A 31 -10.49 -9.60 -15.83
C GLY A 31 -10.12 -9.45 -14.35
N ALA A 32 -10.22 -8.22 -13.82
CA ALA A 32 -9.87 -7.91 -12.45
C ALA A 32 -10.83 -8.60 -11.47
N TRP A 33 -10.27 -9.15 -10.39
CA TRP A 33 -11.06 -9.75 -9.31
C TRP A 33 -11.74 -8.66 -8.48
N PHE A 34 -11.04 -7.55 -8.25
CA PHE A 34 -11.57 -6.38 -7.57
C PHE A 34 -10.96 -5.08 -8.08
N LEU A 35 -11.64 -3.97 -7.76
CA LEU A 35 -11.25 -2.62 -8.11
C LEU A 35 -10.87 -1.80 -6.86
N VAL A 36 -9.83 -0.99 -7.00
CA VAL A 36 -9.37 -0.05 -5.98
C VAL A 36 -9.39 1.36 -6.57
N GLY A 37 -10.11 2.27 -5.90
CA GLY A 37 -10.13 3.68 -6.26
C GLY A 37 -8.93 4.41 -5.67
N LEU A 38 -8.31 5.30 -6.45
CA LEU A 38 -7.20 6.15 -6.03
C LEU A 38 -7.68 7.60 -5.93
N GLN A 39 -7.81 8.10 -4.71
CA GLN A 39 -8.23 9.48 -4.44
C GLN A 39 -7.01 10.39 -4.37
N ILE A 40 -6.78 11.19 -5.42
CA ILE A 40 -5.63 12.09 -5.53
C ILE A 40 -5.88 13.52 -5.04
N GLY A 41 -7.06 13.81 -4.49
CA GLY A 41 -7.47 15.15 -4.07
C GLY A 41 -8.42 15.12 -2.88
N ASP A 42 -8.62 16.27 -2.27
CA ASP A 42 -9.41 16.42 -1.03
C ASP A 42 -10.85 16.84 -1.34
N TYR A 43 -11.53 16.00 -2.11
CA TYR A 43 -12.94 16.16 -2.43
C TYR A 43 -13.71 14.94 -1.94
N ASP A 44 -14.93 15.18 -1.47
CA ASP A 44 -15.86 14.13 -1.11
C ASP A 44 -16.34 13.42 -2.39
N PHE A 45 -16.49 12.10 -2.32
CA PHE A 45 -17.09 11.31 -3.38
C PHE A 45 -18.02 10.28 -2.75
N GLU A 46 -19.07 9.92 -3.47
CA GLU A 46 -19.92 8.80 -3.08
C GLU A 46 -19.22 7.50 -3.47
N ARG A 47 -18.95 6.65 -2.49
CA ARG A 47 -18.35 5.35 -2.74
C ARG A 47 -19.35 4.46 -3.47
N LEU A 48 -18.96 3.99 -4.65
CA LEU A 48 -19.66 2.96 -5.41
C LEU A 48 -19.37 1.57 -4.83
N ASP A 49 -20.42 0.72 -4.76
CA ASP A 49 -20.35 -0.64 -4.24
C ASP A 49 -19.40 -1.56 -5.03
N ILE A 50 -19.11 -1.21 -6.28
CA ILE A 50 -18.19 -1.95 -7.14
C ILE A 50 -16.72 -1.85 -6.70
N MET A 51 -16.39 -0.92 -5.81
CA MET A 51 -15.04 -0.72 -5.28
C MET A 51 -14.83 -1.43 -3.95
N GLU A 52 -13.82 -2.28 -3.89
CA GLU A 52 -13.45 -3.01 -2.69
C GLU A 52 -12.75 -2.08 -1.67
N GLY A 53 -12.05 -1.04 -2.12
CA GLY A 53 -11.53 0.00 -1.23
C GLY A 53 -11.03 1.23 -1.98
N VAL A 54 -10.71 2.26 -1.21
CA VAL A 54 -10.14 3.52 -1.70
C VAL A 54 -8.82 3.81 -1.01
N VAL A 55 -7.84 4.26 -1.78
CA VAL A 55 -6.55 4.73 -1.29
C VAL A 55 -6.41 6.22 -1.62
N LYS A 56 -6.27 7.04 -0.59
CA LYS A 56 -5.91 8.45 -0.70
C LYS A 56 -4.40 8.60 -0.82
N CYS A 57 -3.92 9.28 -1.86
CA CYS A 57 -2.51 9.54 -2.11
C CYS A 57 -2.31 10.86 -2.86
N GLN A 58 -1.08 11.34 -3.01
CA GLN A 58 -0.79 12.47 -3.88
C GLN A 58 -0.70 12.05 -5.37
N PRO A 59 -0.89 12.98 -6.32
CA PRO A 59 -0.82 12.67 -7.75
C PRO A 59 0.49 11.99 -8.19
N ASP A 60 1.62 12.35 -7.59
CA ASP A 60 2.93 11.77 -7.86
C ASP A 60 3.16 10.40 -7.19
N GLU A 61 2.26 9.99 -6.28
CA GLU A 61 2.34 8.74 -5.52
C GLU A 61 1.50 7.60 -6.13
N VAL A 62 0.68 7.89 -7.14
CA VAL A 62 -0.21 6.92 -7.81
C VAL A 62 0.53 5.64 -8.21
N ASN A 63 1.71 5.79 -8.82
CA ASN A 63 2.50 4.64 -9.26
C ASN A 63 3.04 3.82 -8.09
N GLU A 64 3.33 4.45 -6.95
CA GLU A 64 3.82 3.77 -5.76
C GLU A 64 2.71 2.97 -5.07
N VAL A 65 1.49 3.50 -5.02
CA VAL A 65 0.31 2.76 -4.56
C VAL A 65 0.04 1.55 -5.46
N ILE A 66 0.05 1.73 -6.78
CA ILE A 66 -0.14 0.63 -7.74
C ILE A 66 0.92 -0.46 -7.53
N ARG A 67 2.19 -0.07 -7.34
CA ARG A 67 3.28 -1.02 -7.05
C ARG A 67 3.09 -1.75 -5.73
N MET A 68 2.55 -1.10 -4.70
CA MET A 68 2.21 -1.72 -3.41
C MET A 68 1.08 -2.74 -3.52
N LEU A 69 0.14 -2.54 -4.44
CA LEU A 69 -0.97 -3.48 -4.68
C LEU A 69 -0.62 -4.55 -5.71
N ASP A 70 0.49 -4.41 -6.43
CA ASP A 70 0.93 -5.44 -7.37
C ASP A 70 1.51 -6.66 -6.64
N VAL A 71 0.75 -7.77 -6.71
CA VAL A 71 1.06 -9.07 -6.12
C VAL A 71 1.94 -9.95 -7.01
N LYS A 72 2.24 -9.54 -8.27
CA LYS A 72 3.01 -10.36 -9.22
C LYS A 72 4.53 -10.30 -9.04
N SER A 73 5.04 -9.53 -8.08
CA SER A 73 6.49 -9.34 -7.96
C SER A 73 7.18 -10.59 -7.39
N ALA A 74 7.76 -11.39 -8.26
CA ALA A 74 8.37 -12.70 -7.99
C ALA A 74 9.76 -12.63 -7.31
N SER A 75 10.05 -11.59 -6.50
CA SER A 75 11.36 -11.41 -5.85
C SER A 75 11.29 -11.15 -4.35
N THR A 76 10.15 -11.43 -3.72
CA THR A 76 9.90 -11.02 -2.33
C THR A 76 10.14 -12.18 -1.37
N PHE A 77 10.94 -11.94 -0.32
CA PHE A 77 11.12 -12.90 0.78
C PHE A 77 9.87 -12.96 1.67
N ILE A 78 9.13 -11.85 1.72
CA ILE A 78 7.84 -11.71 2.40
C ILE A 78 6.86 -11.24 1.33
N GLY A 79 6.01 -12.16 0.89
CA GLY A 79 5.01 -11.93 -0.14
C GLY A 79 3.62 -11.79 0.46
N ILE A 80 2.76 -11.13 -0.30
CA ILE A 80 1.32 -11.05 -0.09
C ILE A 80 0.63 -11.52 -1.36
N ASP A 81 -0.55 -12.09 -1.23
CA ASP A 81 -1.37 -12.45 -2.38
C ASP A 81 -2.60 -11.55 -2.53
N VAL A 82 -3.38 -11.82 -3.57
CA VAL A 82 -4.59 -11.05 -3.88
C VAL A 82 -5.69 -11.22 -2.81
N VAL A 83 -5.72 -12.34 -2.10
CA VAL A 83 -6.67 -12.61 -1.01
C VAL A 83 -6.28 -11.80 0.23
N ASP A 84 -4.97 -11.67 0.51
CA ASP A 84 -4.48 -10.80 1.59
C ASP A 84 -4.88 -9.34 1.36
N ILE A 85 -4.66 -8.81 0.14
CA ILE A 85 -5.08 -7.44 -0.20
C ILE A 85 -6.58 -7.28 -0.12
N LYS A 86 -7.36 -8.28 -0.54
CA LYS A 86 -8.82 -8.21 -0.41
C LYS A 86 -9.22 -8.12 1.06
N SER A 87 -8.64 -8.97 1.91
CA SER A 87 -8.91 -9.00 3.36
C SER A 87 -8.52 -7.67 4.02
N LEU A 88 -7.42 -7.05 3.59
CA LEU A 88 -7.03 -5.71 4.02
C LEU A 88 -8.15 -4.68 3.78
N PHE A 89 -8.75 -4.66 2.58
CA PHE A 89 -9.84 -3.74 2.24
C PHE A 89 -11.20 -4.10 2.88
N GLU A 90 -11.35 -5.31 3.43
CA GLU A 90 -12.51 -5.65 4.26
C GLU A 90 -12.40 -5.07 5.68
N CYS A 91 -11.17 -4.84 6.17
CA CYS A 91 -10.92 -4.22 7.48
C CYS A 91 -11.13 -2.69 7.48
N GLY A 92 -11.02 -2.04 6.33
CA GLY A 92 -11.19 -0.60 6.19
C GLY A 92 -11.54 -0.20 4.76
N SER A 93 -12.42 0.79 4.58
CA SER A 93 -12.86 1.21 3.25
C SER A 93 -12.02 2.32 2.63
N LEU A 94 -11.37 3.12 3.47
CA LEU A 94 -10.57 4.27 3.07
C LEU A 94 -9.20 4.16 3.72
N PHE A 95 -8.18 4.06 2.88
CA PHE A 95 -6.78 4.00 3.27
C PHE A 95 -6.09 5.30 2.94
N GLN A 96 -5.13 5.68 3.77
CA GLN A 96 -4.18 6.74 3.48
C GLN A 96 -2.84 6.12 3.11
N PHE A 97 -2.19 6.66 2.09
CA PHE A 97 -0.84 6.29 1.70
C PHE A 97 0.18 7.25 2.31
N ILE A 98 1.25 6.68 2.86
CA ILE A 98 2.44 7.42 3.25
C ILE A 98 3.69 6.67 2.79
N GLN A 99 4.76 7.42 2.59
CA GLN A 99 6.07 6.87 2.29
C GLN A 99 7.17 7.68 2.98
N VAL A 100 8.22 6.98 3.36
CA VAL A 100 9.44 7.56 3.89
C VAL A 100 10.64 6.90 3.24
N SER A 101 11.69 7.67 3.03
CA SER A 101 12.93 7.18 2.45
C SER A 101 14.14 7.83 3.11
N ALA A 102 15.24 7.09 3.13
CA ALA A 102 16.54 7.61 3.51
C ALA A 102 17.56 7.25 2.44
N LYS A 103 18.61 8.09 2.32
CA LYS A 103 19.78 7.86 1.47
C LYS A 103 21.05 7.94 2.28
N GLY A 104 22.02 7.08 2.01
CA GLY A 104 23.28 7.04 2.76
C GLY A 104 24.08 5.75 2.57
N GLU A 105 25.25 5.70 3.18
CA GLU A 105 26.21 4.60 2.95
C GLU A 105 25.97 3.39 3.85
N SER A 106 25.40 3.58 5.04
CA SER A 106 25.16 2.54 6.05
C SER A 106 23.73 2.04 5.99
N GLU A 107 23.52 0.82 5.48
CA GLU A 107 22.20 0.19 5.37
C GLU A 107 21.47 0.11 6.71
N THR A 108 22.18 -0.22 7.79
CA THR A 108 21.59 -0.29 9.14
C THR A 108 21.08 1.07 9.62
N ASP A 109 21.82 2.14 9.35
CA ASP A 109 21.38 3.49 9.75
C ASP A 109 20.19 3.95 8.91
N LEU A 110 20.17 3.60 7.61
CA LEU A 110 19.01 3.85 6.75
C LEU A 110 17.76 3.15 7.27
N ILE A 111 17.85 1.87 7.63
CA ILE A 111 16.72 1.13 8.19
C ILE A 111 16.20 1.82 9.45
N LYS A 112 17.09 2.17 10.40
CA LYS A 112 16.68 2.82 11.65
C LYS A 112 16.02 4.18 11.43
N VAL A 113 16.63 5.04 10.62
CA VAL A 113 16.10 6.38 10.33
C VAL A 113 14.76 6.30 9.61
N THR A 114 14.66 5.45 8.58
CA THR A 114 13.41 5.29 7.83
C THR A 114 12.32 4.68 8.70
N THR A 115 12.64 3.71 9.56
CA THR A 115 11.68 3.10 10.50
C THR A 115 11.16 4.15 11.49
N HIS A 116 12.04 4.94 12.09
CA HIS A 116 11.65 6.03 12.99
C HIS A 116 10.73 7.03 12.29
N ASN A 117 11.08 7.46 11.07
CA ASN A 117 10.26 8.41 10.32
C ASN A 117 8.88 7.84 9.96
N LEU A 118 8.79 6.55 9.63
CA LEU A 118 7.50 5.90 9.38
C LEU A 118 6.66 5.88 10.67
N VAL A 119 7.28 5.45 11.76
CA VAL A 119 6.67 5.33 13.09
C VAL A 119 6.13 6.69 13.54
N ASP A 120 6.91 7.76 13.38
CA ASP A 120 6.47 9.12 13.71
C ASP A 120 5.24 9.54 12.91
N GLN A 121 5.19 9.25 11.60
CA GLN A 121 4.03 9.56 10.77
C GLN A 121 2.80 8.74 11.19
N LEU A 122 2.98 7.43 11.42
CA LEU A 122 1.90 6.55 11.86
C LEU A 122 1.41 6.86 13.28
N SER A 123 2.25 7.41 14.15
CA SER A 123 1.86 7.81 15.51
C SER A 123 0.78 8.90 15.55
N THR A 124 0.62 9.63 14.44
CA THR A 124 -0.46 10.62 14.29
C THR A 124 -1.79 9.99 13.89
N ALA A 125 -1.76 8.78 13.32
CA ALA A 125 -2.95 8.03 12.97
C ALA A 125 -3.58 7.44 14.23
N ARG A 126 -4.87 7.70 14.45
CA ARG A 126 -5.61 7.24 15.62
C ARG A 126 -6.45 6.03 15.25
N ASN A 127 -6.47 5.02 16.12
CA ASN A 127 -7.34 3.84 15.98
C ASN A 127 -7.17 3.09 14.64
N THR A 128 -5.92 2.90 14.20
CA THR A 128 -5.63 2.14 12.98
C THR A 128 -6.20 0.73 13.07
N LYS A 129 -7.07 0.36 12.11
CA LYS A 129 -7.69 -0.98 12.01
C LYS A 129 -6.95 -1.90 11.06
N ALA A 130 -6.32 -1.33 10.05
CA ALA A 130 -5.63 -2.07 9.01
C ALA A 130 -4.37 -1.33 8.61
N LEU A 131 -3.28 -2.07 8.49
CA LEU A 131 -1.98 -1.55 8.10
C LEU A 131 -1.33 -2.49 7.10
N PHE A 132 -0.79 -1.94 6.03
CA PHE A 132 -0.03 -2.68 5.06
C PHE A 132 1.28 -1.98 4.78
N ILE A 133 2.38 -2.63 5.14
CA ILE A 133 3.74 -2.09 5.09
C ILE A 133 4.51 -2.70 3.92
N GLY A 134 5.06 -1.84 3.07
CA GLY A 134 5.98 -2.20 2.00
C GLY A 134 7.41 -1.78 2.33
N MET A 135 8.34 -2.74 2.31
CA MET A 135 9.77 -2.52 2.50
C MET A 135 10.48 -2.64 1.17
N GLU A 136 11.19 -1.58 0.75
CA GLU A 136 11.88 -1.56 -0.53
C GLU A 136 13.38 -1.26 -0.34
N SER A 137 14.23 -2.15 -0.85
CA SER A 137 15.69 -2.14 -0.69
C SER A 137 16.39 -2.64 -1.96
N VAL A 138 17.69 -2.35 -2.09
CA VAL A 138 18.48 -2.80 -3.27
C VAL A 138 18.65 -4.32 -3.34
N GLN A 139 18.68 -4.94 -2.17
CA GLN A 139 18.83 -6.39 -1.99
C GLN A 139 17.68 -6.93 -1.16
N SER A 140 17.55 -8.25 -1.08
CA SER A 140 16.59 -8.87 -0.16
C SER A 140 16.85 -8.39 1.26
N LEU A 141 15.79 -7.98 1.94
CA LEU A 141 15.86 -7.50 3.32
C LEU A 141 16.29 -8.64 4.25
N PRO A 142 17.31 -8.46 5.11
CA PRO A 142 17.67 -9.43 6.14
C PRO A 142 16.55 -9.64 7.16
N LEU A 143 16.46 -10.83 7.76
CA LEU A 143 15.41 -11.15 8.72
C LEU A 143 15.49 -10.26 9.98
N GLU A 144 16.70 -9.91 10.41
CA GLU A 144 16.93 -9.03 11.56
C GLU A 144 16.40 -7.62 11.30
N ALA A 145 16.54 -7.13 10.06
CA ALA A 145 16.00 -5.84 9.66
C ALA A 145 14.47 -5.87 9.61
N PHE A 146 13.89 -6.95 9.06
CA PHE A 146 12.44 -7.16 9.10
C PHE A 146 11.91 -7.18 10.54
N ALA A 147 12.50 -7.97 11.42
CA ALA A 147 12.09 -8.10 12.81
C ALA A 147 12.13 -6.75 13.55
N TYR A 148 13.18 -5.95 13.31
CA TYR A 148 13.29 -4.60 13.86
C TYR A 148 12.16 -3.68 13.38
N ILE A 149 11.83 -3.71 12.08
CA ILE A 149 10.76 -2.89 11.50
C ILE A 149 9.40 -3.33 12.03
N SER A 150 9.11 -4.64 12.02
CA SER A 150 7.82 -5.18 12.46
C SER A 150 7.59 -4.92 13.94
N GLU A 151 8.58 -5.12 14.80
CA GLU A 151 8.49 -4.82 16.23
C GLU A 151 8.21 -3.34 16.48
N ALA A 152 8.90 -2.44 15.75
CA ALA A 152 8.66 -1.00 15.88
C ALA A 152 7.24 -0.60 15.45
N VAL A 153 6.76 -1.13 14.32
CA VAL A 153 5.41 -0.86 13.80
C VAL A 153 4.33 -1.44 14.71
N GLU A 154 4.48 -2.68 15.16
CA GLU A 154 3.51 -3.34 16.06
C GLU A 154 3.49 -2.67 17.43
N SER A 155 4.62 -2.18 17.94
CA SER A 155 4.67 -1.49 19.23
C SER A 155 3.88 -0.17 19.26
N LEU A 156 3.67 0.48 18.10
CA LEU A 156 2.81 1.66 17.99
C LEU A 156 1.33 1.31 18.13
N LEU A 157 0.95 0.14 17.61
CA LEU A 157 -0.43 -0.29 17.54
C LEU A 157 -0.80 -0.87 18.91
N SER A 158 -1.38 -0.02 19.76
CA SER A 158 -1.85 -0.43 21.10
C SER A 158 -3.08 -1.35 21.08
N ASN A 159 -3.63 -1.62 19.89
CA ASN A 159 -4.83 -2.43 19.69
C ASN A 159 -4.45 -3.80 19.13
N ASP A 160 -4.73 -4.86 19.90
CA ASP A 160 -4.53 -6.26 19.50
C ASP A 160 -5.35 -6.70 18.27
N ASP A 161 -6.28 -5.86 17.80
CA ASP A 161 -7.22 -6.18 16.72
C ASP A 161 -6.82 -5.60 15.34
N ALA A 162 -5.70 -4.88 15.23
CA ALA A 162 -5.27 -4.30 13.96
C ALA A 162 -4.72 -5.40 13.02
N SER A 163 -5.27 -5.48 11.80
CA SER A 163 -4.75 -6.38 10.76
C SER A 163 -3.52 -5.77 10.10
N ILE A 164 -2.36 -6.42 10.26
CA ILE A 164 -1.08 -5.94 9.71
C ILE A 164 -0.56 -6.90 8.65
N TYR A 165 -0.24 -6.35 7.48
CA TYR A 165 0.36 -7.07 6.37
C TYR A 165 1.73 -6.47 6.04
N TYR A 166 2.66 -7.34 5.64
CA TYR A 166 4.02 -6.93 5.28
C TYR A 166 4.36 -7.47 3.91
N ARG A 167 5.07 -6.66 3.13
CA ARG A 167 5.75 -7.10 1.91
C ARG A 167 7.16 -6.55 1.85
N SER A 168 8.06 -7.31 1.26
CA SER A 168 9.36 -6.80 0.80
C SER A 168 9.37 -6.66 -0.72
N SER A 169 10.20 -5.78 -1.27
CA SER A 169 10.45 -5.70 -2.71
C SER A 169 11.84 -5.14 -2.98
N MET A 170 12.39 -5.43 -4.16
CA MET A 170 13.68 -4.93 -4.57
C MET A 170 13.56 -3.67 -5.43
N THR A 171 14.55 -2.77 -5.35
CA THR A 171 14.69 -1.59 -6.20
C THR A 171 16.10 -1.52 -6.79
N ASP A 172 16.24 -0.94 -7.98
CA ASP A 172 17.55 -0.71 -8.60
C ASP A 172 18.20 0.61 -8.13
N GLU A 173 17.53 1.38 -7.26
CA GLU A 173 18.06 2.65 -6.77
C GLU A 173 19.12 2.44 -5.68
N PRO A 174 20.40 2.74 -5.95
CA PRO A 174 21.48 2.45 -5.01
C PRO A 174 21.37 3.31 -3.76
N HIS A 175 21.87 2.77 -2.64
CA HIS A 175 21.97 3.49 -1.35
C HIS A 175 20.65 4.05 -0.83
N CYS A 176 19.53 3.39 -1.16
CA CYS A 176 18.20 3.80 -0.74
C CYS A 176 17.50 2.67 0.02
N PHE A 177 16.82 3.06 1.10
CA PHE A 177 15.84 2.22 1.78
C PHE A 177 14.54 3.00 1.92
N ARG A 178 13.43 2.38 1.55
CA ARG A 178 12.10 2.98 1.63
C ARG A 178 11.15 2.11 2.42
N LEU A 179 10.33 2.77 3.23
CA LEU A 179 9.13 2.17 3.80
C LEU A 179 7.92 2.90 3.24
N LYS A 180 6.90 2.14 2.90
CA LYS A 180 5.60 2.62 2.42
C LYS A 180 4.53 2.01 3.31
N ALA A 181 3.47 2.76 3.58
CA ALA A 181 2.34 2.24 4.33
C ALA A 181 1.02 2.65 3.69
N LEU A 182 0.08 1.69 3.68
CA LEU A 182 -1.35 1.94 3.54
C LEU A 182 -1.98 1.70 4.91
N TYR A 183 -2.64 2.71 5.48
CA TYR A 183 -3.32 2.57 6.76
C TYR A 183 -4.77 3.06 6.70
N ALA A 184 -5.66 2.39 7.42
CA ALA A 184 -7.06 2.79 7.58
C ALA A 184 -7.36 3.08 9.05
N GLU A 185 -7.99 4.23 9.29
CA GLU A 185 -8.48 4.67 10.61
C GLU A 185 -9.98 4.34 10.77
N GLU A 186 -10.48 4.40 12.01
CA GLU A 186 -11.90 4.26 12.34
C GLU A 186 -12.71 5.56 12.15
#